data_AF-A0A952IEM7-F1
#
_entry.id   AF-A0A952IEM7-F1
#
_cell.length_a   1.000
_cell.length_b   1.000
_cell.length_c   1.000
_cell.angle_alpha   90.00
_cell.angle_beta   90.00
_cell.angle_gamma   90.00
#
_symmetry.space_group_name_H-M   'P 1'
#
loop_
_entity.id
_entity.type
_entity.pdbx_description
1 polymer ?
#
loop_
_entity_poly.entity_id
_entity_poly.type
_entity_poly.pdbx_seq_one_letter_code
_entity_poly.pdbx_strand_id
1 'polypeptide(L)'
;KVDVITTHLPRNTIILGHAEFELMKPNLVLMNTSIGRTYDIEAFKKWMTNGDNYTILDADGATGFMEDYKALDRVILSDKVSGMTDQAYFRLSQKVIQNVEDYLENA
;
A
#
# COMPACT_ATOMS: atom_id res chain seq x y z
N LYS A 1 -0.01 -20.64 8.75
CA LYS A 1 1.02 -19.68 8.27
C LYS A 1 0.75 -19.41 6.80
N VAL A 2 0.88 -18.17 6.34
CA VAL A 2 0.57 -17.76 4.96
C VAL A 2 1.83 -17.55 4.13
N ASP A 3 1.71 -17.59 2.81
CA ASP A 3 2.77 -17.30 1.84
C ASP A 3 2.81 -15.83 1.41
N VAL A 4 1.64 -15.19 1.43
CA VAL A 4 1.43 -13.81 1.00
C VAL A 4 0.57 -13.09 2.02
N ILE A 5 0.95 -11.86 2.36
CA ILE A 5 0.16 -10.93 3.16
C ILE A 5 -0.12 -9.71 2.30
N THR A 6 -1.39 -9.30 2.25
CA THR A 6 -1.82 -8.05 1.61
C THR A 6 -2.47 -7.13 2.64
N THR A 7 -2.16 -5.84 2.59
CA THR A 7 -2.74 -4.83 3.48
C THR A 7 -3.73 -3.93 2.75
N HIS A 8 -4.91 -3.79 3.34
CA HIS A 8 -6.03 -3.00 2.82
C HIS A 8 -6.59 -2.13 3.95
N LEU A 9 -5.83 -1.10 4.31
CA LEU A 9 -6.07 -0.31 5.51
C LEU A 9 -6.46 1.13 5.16
N PRO A 10 -7.19 1.81 6.06
CA PRO A 10 -7.37 3.26 5.96
C PRO A 10 -6.03 3.99 5.92
N ARG A 11 -6.03 5.18 5.31
CA ARG A 11 -4.84 6.05 5.21
C ARG A 11 -4.15 6.20 6.57
N ASN A 12 -2.82 6.12 6.57
CA ASN A 12 -1.95 6.29 7.74
C ASN A 12 -2.14 5.24 8.86
N THR A 13 -2.70 4.07 8.55
CA THR A 13 -2.83 2.99 9.54
C THR A 13 -1.60 2.08 9.48
N ILE A 14 -0.82 2.04 10.56
CA ILE A 14 0.32 1.12 10.72
C ILE A 14 -0.10 -0.01 11.66
N ILE A 15 0.03 -1.26 11.20
CA ILE A 15 -0.29 -2.45 12.02
C ILE A 15 0.86 -3.45 12.10
N LEU A 16 1.86 -3.35 11.20
CA LEU A 16 2.98 -4.29 11.16
C LEU A 16 4.22 -3.63 11.79
N GLY A 17 4.50 -3.96 13.03
CA GLY A 17 5.73 -3.61 13.74
C GLY A 17 6.69 -4.79 13.85
N HIS A 18 7.69 -4.66 14.72
CA HIS A 18 8.70 -5.70 14.92
C HIS A 18 8.10 -7.04 15.37
N ALA A 19 7.17 -7.02 16.32
CA ALA A 19 6.55 -8.24 16.85
C ALA A 19 5.76 -8.98 15.76
N GLU A 20 5.04 -8.25 14.92
CA GLU A 20 4.25 -8.84 13.84
C GLU A 20 5.16 -9.45 12.76
N PHE A 21 6.26 -8.78 12.39
CA PHE A 21 7.23 -9.31 11.43
C PHE A 21 7.98 -10.55 11.96
N GLU A 22 8.23 -10.65 13.26
CA GLU A 22 8.89 -11.82 13.87
C GLU A 22 8.01 -13.09 13.84
N LEU A 23 6.68 -12.93 13.79
CA LEU A 23 5.74 -14.05 13.66
C LEU A 23 5.65 -14.58 12.22
N MET A 24 6.12 -13.80 11.24
CA MET A 24 6.09 -14.19 9.83
C MET A 24 7.09 -15.30 9.53
N LYS A 25 6.75 -16.15 8.56
CA LYS A 25 7.70 -17.15 8.06
C LYS A 25 8.69 -16.49 7.10
N PRO A 26 9.91 -17.03 6.92
CA PRO A 26 10.83 -16.56 5.89
C PRO A 26 10.27 -16.81 4.49
N ASN A 27 10.79 -16.07 3.52
CA ASN A 27 10.45 -16.14 2.09
C ASN A 27 8.97 -15.81 1.82
N LEU A 28 8.45 -14.81 2.54
CA LEU A 28 7.07 -14.34 2.44
C LEU A 28 6.97 -13.10 1.54
N VAL A 29 5.84 -12.96 0.86
CA VAL A 29 5.52 -11.77 0.05
C VAL A 29 4.60 -10.83 0.83
N LEU A 30 5.01 -9.57 0.98
CA LEU A 30 4.16 -8.49 1.49
C LEU A 30 3.69 -7.61 0.33
N MET A 31 2.38 -7.39 0.21
CA MET A 31 1.80 -6.49 -0.77
C MET A 31 1.07 -5.35 -0.07
N ASN A 32 1.37 -4.12 -0.46
CA ASN A 32 0.66 -2.93 0.04
C ASN A 32 0.33 -2.00 -1.12
N THR A 33 -0.97 -1.86 -1.38
CA THR A 33 -1.55 -0.85 -2.29
C THR A 33 -2.51 0.07 -1.54
N SER A 34 -2.39 0.14 -0.21
CA SER A 34 -3.10 1.11 0.61
C SER A 34 -2.39 2.47 0.53
N ILE A 35 -3.06 3.52 1.03
CA ILE A 35 -2.47 4.86 1.00
C ILE A 35 -1.47 5.01 2.15
N GLY A 36 -0.19 5.08 1.78
CA GLY A 36 0.95 5.13 2.70
C GLY A 36 1.38 3.75 3.19
N ARG A 37 2.38 3.74 4.06
CA ARG A 37 2.94 2.51 4.64
C ARG A 37 2.01 1.93 5.69
N THR A 38 1.86 0.62 5.67
CA THR A 38 1.08 -0.14 6.68
C THR A 38 1.96 -0.77 7.77
N TYR A 39 3.25 -0.43 7.77
CA TYR A 39 4.30 -1.00 8.58
C TYR A 39 5.25 0.08 9.11
N ASP A 40 5.90 -0.23 10.24
CA ASP A 40 7.07 0.50 10.69
C ASP A 40 8.26 0.25 9.74
N ILE A 41 8.98 1.31 9.36
CA ILE A 41 10.01 1.24 8.33
C ILE A 41 11.28 0.54 8.80
N GLU A 42 11.65 0.68 10.06
CA GLU A 42 12.84 0.05 10.61
C GLU A 42 12.59 -1.44 10.85
N ALA A 43 11.38 -1.78 11.30
CA ALA A 43 10.92 -3.17 11.37
C ALA A 43 10.88 -3.83 9.99
N PHE A 44 10.36 -3.12 8.98
CA PHE A 44 10.34 -3.59 7.60
C PHE A 44 11.75 -3.83 7.03
N LYS A 45 12.66 -2.87 7.18
CA LYS A 45 14.05 -3.02 6.70
C LYS A 45 14.73 -4.22 7.35
N LYS A 46 14.59 -4.39 8.67
CA LYS A 46 15.12 -5.57 9.38
C LYS A 46 14.50 -6.85 8.82
N TRP A 47 13.18 -6.88 8.63
CA TRP A 47 12.49 -8.04 8.08
C TRP A 47 12.93 -8.39 6.65
N MET A 48 13.21 -7.39 5.80
CA MET A 48 13.72 -7.59 4.43
C MET A 48 15.12 -8.22 4.37
N THR A 49 15.91 -8.12 5.46
CA THR A 49 17.21 -8.82 5.58
C THR A 49 17.09 -10.30 5.95
N ASN A 50 15.91 -10.74 6.41
CA ASN A 50 15.70 -12.11 6.88
C ASN A 50 15.20 -13.03 5.75
N GLY A 51 16.10 -13.77 5.12
CA GLY A 51 15.75 -14.68 4.02
C GLY A 51 15.37 -13.94 2.74
N ASP A 52 14.59 -14.59 1.88
CA ASP A 52 14.23 -14.09 0.55
C ASP A 52 12.81 -13.49 0.53
N ASN A 53 12.53 -12.61 1.50
CA ASN A 53 11.25 -11.89 1.55
C ASN A 53 11.13 -10.90 0.39
N TYR A 54 9.91 -10.76 -0.14
CA TYR A 54 9.59 -9.85 -1.24
C TYR A 54 8.52 -8.85 -0.83
N THR A 55 8.59 -7.65 -1.39
CA THR A 55 7.56 -6.63 -1.19
C THR A 55 7.06 -6.09 -2.52
N ILE A 56 5.76 -5.89 -2.65
CA ILE A 56 5.09 -5.33 -3.83
C ILE A 56 4.34 -4.06 -3.41
N LEU A 57 4.68 -2.95 -4.05
CA LEU A 57 4.15 -1.63 -3.75
C LEU A 57 3.70 -0.91 -5.02
N ASP A 58 2.68 -0.07 -4.89
CA ASP A 58 2.38 0.98 -5.85
C ASP A 58 2.86 2.34 -5.33
N ALA A 59 2.68 3.41 -6.11
CA ALA A 59 3.18 4.73 -5.74
C ALA A 59 2.59 5.24 -4.42
N ASP A 60 1.32 4.96 -4.15
CA ASP A 60 0.64 5.37 -2.92
C ASP A 60 1.15 4.57 -1.71
N GLY A 61 1.34 3.26 -1.85
CA GLY A 61 1.92 2.41 -0.80
C GLY A 61 3.36 2.80 -0.45
N ALA A 62 4.09 3.38 -1.41
CA ALA A 62 5.46 3.87 -1.27
C ALA A 62 5.59 5.37 -0.93
N THR A 63 4.47 6.08 -0.70
CA THR A 63 4.44 7.54 -0.53
C THR A 63 5.51 8.03 0.44
N GLY A 64 6.37 8.95 -0.05
CA GLY A 64 7.42 9.59 0.74
C GLY A 64 8.72 8.81 0.91
N PHE A 65 8.78 7.55 0.44
CA PHE A 65 9.95 6.66 0.61
C PHE A 65 10.31 5.92 -0.69
N MET A 66 9.87 6.45 -1.83
CA MET A 66 9.95 5.74 -3.11
C MET A 66 11.38 5.39 -3.53
N GLU A 67 12.33 6.31 -3.33
CA GLU A 67 13.75 6.06 -3.65
C GLU A 67 14.39 5.04 -2.70
N ASP A 68 14.02 5.05 -1.42
CA ASP A 68 14.48 4.05 -0.45
C ASP A 68 14.05 2.64 -0.86
N TYR A 69 12.83 2.50 -1.39
CA TYR A 69 12.30 1.22 -1.86
C TYR A 69 12.92 0.77 -3.18
N LYS A 70 13.17 1.69 -4.12
CA LYS A 70 13.83 1.37 -5.40
C LYS A 70 15.25 0.83 -5.21
N ALA A 71 15.91 1.20 -4.12
CA ALA A 71 17.25 0.73 -3.80
C ALA A 71 17.29 -0.73 -3.26
N LEU A 72 16.13 -1.36 -3.04
CA LEU A 72 16.04 -2.72 -2.50
C LEU A 72 15.73 -3.74 -3.61
N ASP A 73 16.63 -4.71 -3.81
CA ASP A 73 16.54 -5.72 -4.89
C ASP A 73 15.25 -6.56 -4.88
N ARG A 74 14.65 -6.78 -3.71
CA ARG A 74 13.44 -7.60 -3.53
C ARG A 74 12.17 -6.78 -3.35
N VAL A 75 12.16 -5.57 -3.88
CA VAL A 75 10.98 -4.70 -3.93
C VAL A 75 10.55 -4.49 -5.36
N ILE A 76 9.31 -4.87 -5.66
CA ILE A 76 8.64 -4.56 -6.92
C ILE A 76 7.81 -3.30 -6.67
N LEU A 77 8.20 -2.21 -7.32
CA LEU A 77 7.57 -0.91 -7.15
C LEU A 77 7.05 -0.38 -8.49
N SER A 78 5.75 -0.07 -8.52
CA SER A 78 5.11 0.68 -9.60
C SER A 78 5.10 2.17 -9.26
N ASP A 79 5.37 3.02 -10.26
CA ASP A 79 5.21 4.49 -10.18
C ASP A 79 3.78 4.96 -10.44
N LYS A 80 2.88 4.04 -10.78
CA LYS A 80 1.45 4.27 -10.90
C LYS A 80 0.72 3.89 -9.61
N VAL A 81 -0.44 4.50 -9.40
CA VAL A 81 -1.37 4.18 -8.31
C VAL A 81 -2.40 3.18 -8.81
N SER A 82 -2.57 2.07 -8.09
CA SER A 82 -3.50 0.99 -8.44
C SER A 82 -4.96 1.42 -8.50
N GLY A 83 -5.36 2.39 -7.67
CA GLY A 83 -6.72 2.93 -7.60
C GLY A 83 -7.10 3.93 -8.70
N MET A 84 -6.15 4.35 -9.56
CA MET A 84 -6.32 5.44 -10.53
C MET A 84 -6.45 4.94 -11.98
N THR A 85 -7.28 3.93 -12.22
CA THR A 85 -7.61 3.51 -13.59
C THR A 85 -8.58 4.48 -14.28
N ASP A 86 -8.63 4.50 -15.61
CA ASP A 86 -9.58 5.34 -16.36
C ASP A 86 -11.04 5.12 -15.91
N GLN A 87 -11.41 3.86 -15.63
CA GLN A 87 -12.74 3.52 -15.15
C GLN A 87 -12.97 3.98 -13.70
N ALA A 88 -11.94 3.99 -12.86
CA ALA A 88 -12.03 4.54 -11.51
C ALA A 88 -12.18 6.07 -11.54
N TYR A 89 -11.40 6.73 -12.39
CA TYR A 89 -11.49 8.17 -12.62
C TYR A 89 -12.88 8.56 -13.11
N PHE A 90 -13.42 7.86 -14.12
CA PHE A 90 -14.76 8.12 -14.63
C PHE A 90 -15.85 7.97 -13.55
N ARG A 91 -15.83 6.86 -12.78
CA ARG A 91 -16.77 6.64 -11.67
C ARG A 91 -16.67 7.73 -10.59
N LEU A 92 -15.46 8.15 -10.27
CA LEU A 92 -15.22 9.23 -9.32
C LEU A 92 -15.81 10.54 -9.83
N SER A 93 -15.58 10.90 -11.09
CA SER A 93 -16.14 12.11 -11.71
C SER A 93 -17.68 12.11 -11.67
N GLN A 94 -18.31 10.99 -12.02
CA GLN A 94 -19.77 10.85 -11.95
C GLN A 94 -20.28 11.04 -10.51
N LYS A 95 -19.60 10.45 -9.51
CA LYS A 95 -20.02 10.61 -8.12
C LYS A 95 -19.86 12.03 -7.60
N VAL A 96 -18.83 12.75 -8.03
CA VAL A 96 -18.66 14.17 -7.68
C VAL A 96 -19.80 15.01 -8.25
N ILE A 97 -20.15 14.82 -9.53
CA ILE A 97 -21.27 15.53 -10.17
C ILE A 97 -22.58 15.25 -9.41
N GLN A 98 -22.89 13.98 -9.17
CA GLN A 98 -24.09 13.58 -8.43
C GLN A 98 -24.15 14.25 -7.05
N ASN A 99 -23.04 14.26 -6.30
CA ASN A 99 -23.03 14.89 -4.98
C ASN A 99 -23.31 16.40 -5.02
N VAL A 100 -22.91 17.09 -6.10
CA VAL A 100 -23.18 18.53 -6.29
C VAL A 100 -24.65 18.75 -6.66
N GLU A 101 -25.19 17.95 -7.58
CA GLU A 101 -26.61 17.98 -7.97
C GLU A 101 -27.50 17.71 -6.75
N ASP A 102 -27.22 16.63 -6.00
CA ASP A 102 -27.94 16.27 -4.77
C ASP A 102 -27.93 17.41 -3.75
N TYR A 103 -26.81 18.11 -3.59
CA TYR A 103 -26.72 19.23 -2.66
C TYR A 103 -27.58 20.42 -3.11
N LEU A 104 -27.54 20.77 -4.41
CA LEU A 104 -28.29 21.90 -4.96
C LEU A 104 -29.80 21.65 -5.01
N GLU A 105 -30.24 20.40 -5.21
CA GLU A 105 -31.66 20.04 -5.17
C GLU A 105 -32.26 20.02 -3.75
N ASN A 106 -31.42 19.79 -2.74
CA ASN A 106 -31.82 19.73 -1.33
C ASN A 106 -31.44 21.00 -0.52
N ALA A 107 -30.92 22.04 -1.18
CA ALA A 107 -30.58 23.34 -0.59
C ALA A 107 -31.73 24.34 -0.74
#